data_AF-A0AAW4Q9F3-F1
#
_entry.id   AF-A0AAW4Q9F3-F1
#
_cell.length_a   1.000
_cell.length_b   1.000
_cell.length_c   1.000
_cell.angle_alpha   90.00
_cell.angle_beta   90.00
_cell.angle_gamma   90.00
#
_symmetry.space_group_name_H-M   'P 1'
#
loop_
_entity.id
_entity.type
_entity.pdbx_description
1 polymer ?
#
loop_
_entity_poly.entity_id
_entity_poly.type
_entity_poly.pdbx_seq_one_letter_code
_entity_poly.pdbx_strand_id
1 'polypeptide(L)'
;MPEDICESATQPGANSAAPVDAAAIVEAVNTANDRFGASVIFNLLLDERDVSGRSLEHIKRALGDGADELIRNYQEARAALTSKMKERVRAGRDAAGAQLNAMLSSAGISISGEPQLLATQRGGLIQARVVSVSSARLLEDGSIWGFLRLETSRNSYEEKEFTFTAGKLVVRDEPDLV
;
A
#
# COMPACT_ATOMS: atom_id res chain seq x y z
N MET A 1 34.82 47.46 -17.51
CA MET A 1 35.01 46.62 -16.31
C MET A 1 34.05 47.13 -15.24
N PRO A 2 33.19 46.31 -14.60
CA PRO A 2 32.83 44.88 -14.81
C PRO A 2 31.37 44.73 -15.32
N GLU A 3 31.04 43.74 -16.17
CA GLU A 3 30.57 42.36 -15.89
C GLU A 3 29.25 42.29 -15.10
N ASP A 4 28.19 41.78 -15.72
CA ASP A 4 27.61 40.52 -15.23
C ASP A 4 26.79 39.79 -16.29
N ILE A 5 27.11 38.50 -16.37
CA ILE A 5 26.62 37.46 -17.24
C ILE A 5 25.27 37.00 -16.67
N CYS A 6 24.20 37.11 -17.46
CA CYS A 6 22.98 36.34 -17.22
C CYS A 6 22.62 35.62 -18.52
N GLU A 7 23.44 34.62 -18.86
CA GLU A 7 22.99 33.50 -19.67
C GLU A 7 21.70 32.97 -19.04
N SER A 8 20.61 33.07 -19.80
CA SER A 8 19.35 32.46 -19.44
C SER A 8 19.59 30.96 -19.38
N ALA A 9 19.64 30.42 -18.15
CA ALA A 9 19.72 29.00 -17.93
C ALA A 9 18.57 28.33 -18.69
N THR A 10 18.92 27.65 -19.78
CA THR A 10 18.00 26.83 -20.55
C THR A 10 17.52 25.75 -19.58
N GLN A 11 16.22 25.79 -19.23
CA GLN A 11 15.61 24.72 -18.45
C GLN A 11 15.90 23.40 -19.17
N PRO A 12 16.56 22.42 -18.52
CA PRO A 12 16.72 21.12 -19.14
C PRO A 12 15.31 20.58 -19.40
N GLY A 13 15.05 20.27 -20.67
CA GLY A 13 13.75 19.85 -21.16
C GLY A 13 13.13 18.81 -20.24
N ALA A 14 11.82 18.97 -20.02
CA ALA A 14 11.00 17.98 -19.34
C ALA A 14 11.30 16.61 -19.95
N ASN A 15 12.13 15.83 -19.26
CA ASN A 15 12.27 14.41 -19.53
C ASN A 15 10.84 13.89 -19.48
N SER A 16 10.36 13.43 -20.63
CA SER A 16 9.08 12.75 -20.78
C SER A 16 9.14 11.47 -19.93
N ALA A 17 8.92 11.62 -18.62
CA ALA A 17 8.55 10.52 -17.76
C ALA A 17 7.35 9.87 -18.42
N ALA A 18 7.41 8.54 -18.62
CA ALA A 18 6.32 7.80 -19.20
C ALA A 18 5.00 8.22 -18.50
N PRO A 19 3.91 8.44 -19.26
CA PRO A 19 2.65 8.86 -18.66
C PRO A 19 2.25 7.87 -17.57
N VAL A 20 1.91 8.40 -16.40
CA VAL A 20 1.45 7.61 -15.27
C VAL A 20 0.15 6.90 -15.66
N ASP A 21 0.14 5.58 -15.60
CA ASP A 21 -1.05 4.77 -15.85
C ASP A 21 -1.89 4.68 -14.57
N ALA A 22 -2.94 5.51 -14.52
CA ALA A 22 -3.86 5.56 -13.40
C ALA A 22 -4.58 4.23 -13.14
N ALA A 23 -4.89 3.47 -14.20
CA ALA A 23 -5.54 2.17 -14.07
C ALA A 23 -4.59 1.15 -13.44
N ALA A 24 -3.33 1.12 -13.87
CA ALA A 24 -2.32 0.24 -13.27
C ALA A 24 -2.06 0.55 -11.79
N ILE A 25 -2.08 1.82 -11.37
CA ILE A 25 -1.99 2.20 -9.95
C ILE A 25 -3.17 1.62 -9.18
N VAL A 26 -4.39 1.86 -9.64
CA VAL A 26 -5.62 1.42 -8.97
C VAL A 26 -5.67 -0.11 -8.89
N GLU A 27 -5.32 -0.81 -9.96
CA GLU A 27 -5.26 -2.28 -9.99
C GLU A 27 -4.23 -2.83 -8.99
N ALA A 28 -3.04 -2.25 -8.94
CA ALA A 28 -1.98 -2.69 -8.03
C ALA A 28 -2.38 -2.51 -6.56
N VAL A 29 -2.97 -1.37 -6.22
CA VAL A 29 -3.45 -1.07 -4.85
C VAL A 29 -4.57 -2.03 -4.45
N ASN A 30 -5.58 -2.21 -5.31
CA ASN A 30 -6.69 -3.11 -5.01
C ASN A 30 -6.25 -4.57 -4.91
N THR A 31 -5.36 -5.01 -5.80
CA THR A 31 -4.78 -6.36 -5.73
C THR A 31 -3.99 -6.56 -4.43
N ALA A 32 -3.24 -5.56 -3.96
CA ALA A 32 -2.51 -5.66 -2.70
C ALA A 32 -3.48 -5.76 -1.51
N ASN A 33 -4.54 -4.97 -1.51
CA ASN A 33 -5.60 -4.99 -0.49
C ASN A 33 -6.34 -6.32 -0.46
N ASP A 34 -6.74 -6.86 -1.62
CA ASP A 34 -7.42 -8.15 -1.72
C ASP A 34 -6.54 -9.30 -1.21
N ARG A 35 -5.25 -9.29 -1.57
CA ARG A 35 -4.29 -10.30 -1.07
C ARG A 35 -4.11 -10.20 0.44
N PHE A 36 -4.04 -8.99 0.99
CA PHE A 36 -3.94 -8.78 2.43
C PHE A 36 -5.22 -9.23 3.14
N GLY A 37 -6.39 -8.84 2.65
CA GLY A 37 -7.70 -9.25 3.18
C GLY A 37 -7.88 -10.76 3.15
N ALA A 38 -7.55 -11.41 2.04
CA ALA A 38 -7.53 -12.86 1.93
C ALA A 38 -6.60 -13.47 2.99
N SER A 39 -5.38 -12.95 3.16
CA SER A 39 -4.45 -13.42 4.19
C SER A 39 -5.00 -13.30 5.61
N VAL A 40 -5.73 -12.23 5.93
CA VAL A 40 -6.37 -12.04 7.23
C VAL A 40 -7.45 -13.08 7.45
N ILE A 41 -8.36 -13.25 6.48
CA ILE A 41 -9.43 -14.25 6.53
C ILE A 41 -8.85 -15.66 6.69
N PHE A 42 -7.82 -16.02 5.91
CA PHE A 42 -7.17 -17.31 6.04
C PHE A 42 -6.55 -17.52 7.42
N ASN A 43 -5.91 -16.50 8.00
CA ASN A 43 -5.35 -16.63 9.35
C ASN A 43 -6.45 -16.79 10.42
N LEU A 44 -7.61 -16.16 10.25
CA LEU A 44 -8.75 -16.31 11.17
C LEU A 44 -9.41 -17.69 11.05
N LEU A 45 -9.63 -18.18 9.83
CA LEU A 45 -10.23 -19.50 9.59
C LEU A 45 -9.31 -20.64 10.04
N LEU A 46 -8.00 -20.38 10.05
CA LEU A 46 -6.98 -21.35 10.40
C LEU A 46 -6.32 -21.04 11.76
N ASP A 47 -6.97 -20.27 12.63
CA ASP A 47 -6.40 -19.90 13.94
C ASP A 47 -6.19 -21.14 14.82
N GLU A 48 -4.97 -21.30 15.33
CA GLU A 48 -4.48 -22.46 16.07
C GLU A 48 -4.72 -22.38 17.57
N ARG A 49 -5.23 -21.25 18.06
CA ARG A 49 -5.30 -20.97 19.50
C ARG A 49 -6.10 -22.00 20.32
N ASP A 50 -6.91 -22.84 19.68
CA ASP A 50 -7.71 -23.86 20.37
C ASP A 50 -7.23 -25.32 20.24
N VAL A 51 -6.12 -25.60 19.55
CA VAL A 51 -5.57 -26.98 19.54
C VAL A 51 -4.71 -27.22 20.78
N SER A 52 -5.33 -27.15 21.97
CA SER A 52 -4.69 -27.60 23.21
C SER A 52 -4.21 -29.05 23.04
N GLY A 53 -3.09 -29.47 23.62
CA GLY A 53 -2.57 -30.84 23.45
C GLY A 53 -3.56 -31.96 23.85
N ARG A 54 -4.57 -31.66 24.67
CA ARG A 54 -5.71 -32.56 24.95
C ARG A 54 -6.65 -32.77 23.76
N SER A 55 -6.75 -31.79 22.86
CA SER A 55 -7.53 -31.90 21.63
C SER A 55 -6.86 -32.82 20.61
N LEU A 56 -5.53 -32.82 20.51
CA LEU A 56 -4.81 -33.60 19.50
C LEU A 56 -4.93 -35.11 19.74
N GLU A 57 -4.74 -35.57 20.98
CA GLU A 57 -4.90 -36.99 21.33
C GLU A 57 -6.35 -37.46 21.16
N HIS A 58 -7.34 -36.61 21.46
CA HIS A 58 -8.74 -36.91 21.16
C HIS A 58 -9.02 -36.98 19.65
N ILE A 59 -8.44 -36.07 18.85
CA ILE A 59 -8.55 -36.08 17.39
C ILE A 59 -7.92 -37.37 16.83
N LYS A 60 -6.73 -37.75 17.30
CA LYS A 60 -6.07 -39.00 16.89
C LYS A 60 -6.92 -40.22 17.22
N ARG A 61 -7.47 -40.29 18.43
CA ARG A 61 -8.36 -41.39 18.84
C ARG A 61 -9.65 -41.42 18.02
N ALA A 62 -10.22 -40.27 17.65
CA ALA A 62 -11.43 -40.20 16.83
C ALA A 62 -11.20 -40.59 15.38
N LEU A 63 -10.04 -40.24 14.82
CA LEU A 63 -9.64 -40.56 13.44
C LEU A 63 -9.19 -42.02 13.29
N GLY A 64 -8.61 -42.62 14.34
CA GLY A 64 -8.17 -44.02 14.32
C GLY A 64 -6.89 -44.23 13.51
N ASP A 65 -6.77 -45.40 12.88
CA ASP A 65 -5.56 -45.76 12.12
C ASP A 65 -5.32 -44.78 10.96
N GLY A 66 -4.07 -44.32 10.81
CA GLY A 66 -3.71 -43.31 9.81
C GLY A 66 -3.92 -41.85 10.24
N ALA A 67 -4.41 -41.61 11.47
CA ALA A 67 -4.60 -40.25 12.00
C ALA A 67 -3.32 -39.40 11.95
N ASP A 68 -2.17 -39.98 12.31
CA ASP A 68 -0.89 -39.26 12.32
C ASP A 68 -0.49 -38.77 10.91
N GLU A 69 -0.70 -39.59 9.88
CA GLU A 69 -0.42 -39.23 8.50
C GLU A 69 -1.36 -38.11 8.01
N LEU A 70 -2.67 -38.22 8.31
CA LEU A 70 -3.65 -37.20 7.95
C LEU A 70 -3.36 -35.85 8.63
N ILE A 71 -3.03 -35.87 9.93
CA ILE A 71 -2.67 -34.67 10.69
C ILE A 71 -1.41 -34.02 10.10
N ARG A 72 -0.37 -34.83 9.81
CA ARG A 72 0.86 -34.35 9.19
C ARG A 72 0.59 -33.70 7.84
N ASN A 73 -0.14 -34.39 6.95
CA ASN A 73 -0.45 -33.88 5.62
C ASN A 73 -1.24 -32.57 5.68
N TYR A 74 -2.19 -32.45 6.62
CA TYR A 74 -2.91 -31.20 6.87
C TYR A 74 -1.98 -30.07 7.31
N GLN A 75 -1.09 -30.33 8.27
CA GLN A 75 -0.11 -29.34 8.77
C GLN A 75 0.84 -28.89 7.66
N GLU A 76 1.35 -29.81 6.84
CA GLU A 76 2.22 -29.50 5.70
C GLU A 76 1.51 -28.66 4.64
N ALA A 77 0.31 -29.07 4.24
CA ALA A 77 -0.50 -28.32 3.27
C ALA A 77 -0.80 -26.89 3.77
N ARG A 78 -1.09 -26.75 5.07
CA ARG A 78 -1.34 -25.45 5.69
C ARG A 78 -0.09 -24.59 5.78
N ALA A 79 1.06 -25.16 6.12
CA ALA A 79 2.33 -24.45 6.13
C ALA A 79 2.70 -23.94 4.72
N ALA A 80 2.51 -24.79 3.70
CA ALA A 80 2.71 -24.43 2.30
C ALA A 80 1.77 -23.30 1.87
N LEU A 81 0.48 -23.39 2.20
CA LEU A 81 -0.51 -22.35 1.90
C LEU A 81 -0.16 -21.02 2.58
N THR A 82 0.20 -21.06 3.86
CA THR A 82 0.63 -19.87 4.62
C THR A 82 1.86 -19.21 4.00
N SER A 83 2.85 -20.02 3.60
CA SER A 83 4.05 -19.55 2.94
C SER A 83 3.72 -18.85 1.62
N LYS A 84 2.90 -19.49 0.77
CA LYS A 84 2.49 -18.92 -0.51
C LYS A 84 1.68 -17.64 -0.35
N MET A 85 0.81 -17.56 0.67
CA MET A 85 0.04 -16.35 0.96
C MET A 85 0.96 -15.19 1.35
N LYS A 86 1.94 -15.43 2.25
CA LYS A 86 2.94 -14.41 2.62
C LYS A 86 3.71 -13.90 1.42
N GLU A 87 4.11 -14.79 0.51
CA GLU A 87 4.77 -14.43 -0.75
C GLU A 87 3.88 -13.54 -1.62
N ARG A 88 2.60 -13.90 -1.80
CA ARG A 88 1.65 -13.12 -2.61
C ARG A 88 1.38 -11.74 -2.02
N VAL A 89 1.21 -11.65 -0.69
CA VAL A 89 1.03 -10.37 0.02
C VAL A 89 2.25 -9.47 -0.18
N ARG A 90 3.47 -10.01 -0.01
CA ARG A 90 4.71 -9.25 -0.26
C ARG A 90 4.77 -8.74 -1.70
N ALA A 91 4.56 -9.62 -2.69
CA ALA A 91 4.57 -9.22 -4.10
C ALA A 91 3.50 -8.17 -4.43
N GLY A 92 2.33 -8.24 -3.79
CA GLY A 92 1.27 -7.22 -3.93
C GLY A 92 1.71 -5.87 -3.37
N ARG A 93 2.26 -5.88 -2.15
CA ARG A 93 2.80 -4.68 -1.50
C ARG A 93 3.91 -4.03 -2.32
N ASP A 94 4.83 -4.81 -2.85
CA ASP A 94 5.96 -4.30 -3.64
C ASP A 94 5.47 -3.66 -4.95
N ALA A 95 4.50 -4.27 -5.63
CA ALA A 95 3.88 -3.72 -6.82
C ALA A 95 3.13 -2.40 -6.54
N ALA A 96 2.30 -2.37 -5.49
CA ALA A 96 1.61 -1.15 -5.07
C ALA A 96 2.60 -0.05 -4.63
N GLY A 97 3.70 -0.43 -3.97
CA GLY A 97 4.78 0.48 -3.59
C GLY A 97 5.49 1.10 -4.80
N ALA A 98 5.77 0.31 -5.84
CA ALA A 98 6.34 0.82 -7.09
C ALA A 98 5.41 1.83 -7.78
N GLN A 99 4.11 1.55 -7.81
CA GLN A 99 3.10 2.43 -8.38
C GLN A 99 2.91 3.72 -7.55
N LEU A 100 2.89 3.62 -6.23
CA LEU A 100 2.90 4.78 -5.34
C LEU A 100 4.12 5.67 -5.58
N ASN A 101 5.30 5.08 -5.68
CA ASN A 101 6.54 5.80 -5.95
C ASN A 101 6.51 6.54 -7.29
N ALA A 102 5.95 5.90 -8.33
CA ALA A 102 5.75 6.56 -9.63
C ALA A 102 4.78 7.75 -9.53
N MET A 103 3.66 7.58 -8.82
CA MET A 103 2.68 8.64 -8.57
C MET A 103 3.31 9.82 -7.82
N LEU A 104 4.02 9.58 -6.72
CA LEU A 104 4.70 10.63 -5.94
C LEU A 104 5.76 11.35 -6.78
N SER A 105 6.59 10.60 -7.52
CA SER A 105 7.62 11.18 -8.38
C SER A 105 7.02 12.08 -9.46
N SER A 106 5.92 11.67 -10.07
CA SER A 106 5.21 12.48 -11.07
C SER A 106 4.59 13.75 -10.48
N ALA A 107 4.25 13.72 -9.19
CA ALA A 107 3.79 14.88 -8.43
C ALA A 107 4.92 15.78 -7.90
N GLY A 108 6.18 15.47 -8.22
CA GLY A 108 7.33 16.19 -7.70
C GLY A 108 7.59 15.95 -6.21
N ILE A 109 7.02 14.89 -5.64
CA ILE A 109 7.18 14.50 -4.24
C ILE A 109 8.30 13.47 -4.16
N SER A 110 9.32 13.78 -3.37
CA SER A 110 10.45 12.89 -3.10
C SER A 110 10.01 11.64 -2.34
N ILE A 111 10.69 10.52 -2.57
CA ILE A 111 10.47 9.26 -1.85
C ILE A 111 11.43 9.14 -0.65
N SER A 112 12.23 10.17 -0.36
CA SER A 112 13.37 10.14 0.57
C SER A 112 13.04 9.84 2.04
N GLY A 113 11.81 9.47 2.38
CA GLY A 113 11.43 9.05 3.72
C GLY A 113 11.34 10.19 4.74
N GLU A 114 11.53 11.43 4.29
CA GLU A 114 11.39 12.66 5.07
C GLU A 114 10.02 13.30 4.86
N PRO A 115 9.45 13.98 5.88
CA PRO A 115 8.22 14.75 5.75
C PRO A 115 8.34 15.84 4.69
N GLN A 116 7.31 15.99 3.86
CA GLN A 116 7.27 16.93 2.74
C GLN A 116 5.98 17.73 2.71
N LEU A 117 6.00 18.85 2.00
CA LEU A 117 4.83 19.70 1.83
C LEU A 117 3.90 19.08 0.77
N LEU A 118 2.71 18.69 1.20
CA LEU A 118 1.64 18.18 0.35
C LEU A 118 0.60 19.27 0.13
N ALA A 119 0.19 19.48 -1.13
CA ALA A 119 -0.84 20.44 -1.48
C ALA A 119 -2.21 20.00 -0.97
N THR A 120 -2.98 20.93 -0.41
CA THR A 120 -4.35 20.67 0.02
C THR A 120 -5.36 21.16 -1.01
N GLN A 121 -6.56 20.58 -1.02
CA GLN A 121 -7.65 21.00 -1.91
C GLN A 121 -8.03 22.49 -1.75
N ARG A 122 -7.81 23.08 -0.56
CA ARG A 122 -8.10 24.50 -0.28
C ARG A 122 -6.94 25.45 -0.65
N GLY A 123 -5.88 24.95 -1.29
CA GLY A 123 -4.71 25.74 -1.68
C GLY A 123 -3.68 25.96 -0.56
N GLY A 124 -3.78 25.22 0.54
CA GLY A 124 -2.78 25.19 1.60
C GLY A 124 -1.73 24.11 1.38
N LEU A 125 -0.79 24.00 2.34
CA LEU A 125 0.21 22.94 2.39
C LEU A 125 0.18 22.29 3.77
N ILE A 126 0.26 20.96 3.82
CA ILE A 126 0.53 20.21 5.06
C ILE A 126 1.91 19.58 4.99
N GLN A 127 2.61 19.50 6.11
CA GLN A 127 3.87 18.76 6.19
C GLN A 127 3.59 17.33 6.64
N ALA A 128 3.83 16.36 5.77
CA ALA A 128 3.64 14.95 6.09
C ALA A 128 4.51 14.05 5.21
N ARG A 129 4.77 12.83 5.71
CA ARG A 129 5.38 11.76 4.91
C ARG A 129 4.29 10.82 4.41
N VAL A 130 4.25 10.56 3.11
CA VAL A 130 3.36 9.53 2.55
C VAL A 130 3.95 8.15 2.85
N VAL A 131 3.20 7.32 3.58
CA VAL A 131 3.63 5.99 4.01
C VAL A 131 3.13 4.90 3.07
N SER A 132 1.85 4.97 2.72
CA SER A 132 1.20 4.01 1.83
C SER A 132 -0.08 4.58 1.23
N VAL A 133 -0.57 3.94 0.17
CA VAL A 133 -1.94 4.13 -0.31
C VAL A 133 -2.81 3.07 0.36
N SER A 134 -3.83 3.51 1.11
CA SER A 134 -4.78 2.63 1.76
C SER A 134 -5.86 2.16 0.80
N SER A 135 -6.29 3.03 -0.13
CA SER A 135 -7.22 2.68 -1.19
C SER A 135 -7.08 3.63 -2.37
N ALA A 136 -7.50 3.16 -3.55
CA ALA A 136 -7.51 3.94 -4.77
C ALA A 136 -8.67 3.52 -5.67
N ARG A 137 -9.28 4.49 -6.34
CA ARG A 137 -10.37 4.32 -7.29
C ARG A 137 -10.12 5.24 -8.48
N LEU A 138 -10.37 4.72 -9.68
CA LEU A 138 -10.37 5.51 -10.90
C LEU A 138 -11.71 6.26 -11.04
N LEU A 139 -11.63 7.57 -11.32
CA LEU A 139 -12.78 8.43 -11.61
C LEU A 139 -13.01 8.53 -13.12
N GLU A 140 -14.19 9.01 -13.50
CA GLU A 140 -14.62 9.09 -14.91
C GLU A 140 -13.74 10.03 -15.76
N ASP A 141 -13.13 11.03 -15.12
CA ASP A 141 -12.19 11.97 -15.74
C ASP A 141 -10.76 11.43 -15.86
N GLY A 142 -10.54 10.18 -15.45
CA GLY A 142 -9.22 9.53 -15.45
C GLY A 142 -8.34 9.88 -14.25
N SER A 143 -8.86 10.66 -13.29
CA SER A 143 -8.16 10.93 -12.04
C SER A 143 -8.27 9.75 -11.07
N ILE A 144 -7.36 9.71 -10.09
CA ILE A 144 -7.39 8.74 -9.00
C ILE A 144 -7.90 9.45 -7.76
N TRP A 145 -8.88 8.85 -7.08
CA TRP A 145 -9.33 9.25 -5.76
C TRP A 145 -9.10 8.11 -4.77
N GLY A 146 -8.79 8.41 -3.51
CA GLY A 146 -8.63 7.38 -2.49
C GLY A 146 -8.10 7.92 -1.19
N PHE A 147 -7.44 7.07 -0.40
CA PHE A 147 -6.91 7.42 0.90
C PHE A 147 -5.41 7.14 0.98
N LEU A 148 -4.64 8.12 1.46
CA LEU A 148 -3.24 7.97 1.81
C LEU A 148 -3.11 7.82 3.31
N ARG A 149 -2.25 6.90 3.74
CA ARG A 149 -1.71 6.90 5.09
C ARG A 149 -0.52 7.84 5.14
N LEU A 150 -0.65 8.89 5.94
CA LEU A 150 0.33 9.93 6.14
C LEU A 150 0.94 9.82 7.53
N GLU A 151 2.20 10.18 7.68
CA GLU A 151 2.85 10.41 8.97
C GLU A 151 3.13 11.90 9.13
N THR A 152 2.41 12.55 10.05
CA THR A 152 2.46 14.00 10.30
C THR A 152 3.51 14.37 11.35
N SER A 153 3.78 13.45 12.28
CA SER A 153 4.89 13.52 13.23
C SER A 153 5.36 12.10 13.55
N ARG A 154 6.52 11.95 14.22
CA ARG A 154 7.14 10.64 14.45
C ARG A 154 6.15 9.67 15.11
N ASN A 155 5.83 8.58 14.42
CA ASN A 155 4.85 7.56 14.83
C ASN A 155 3.38 8.04 14.95
N SER A 156 3.05 9.24 14.48
CA SER A 156 1.68 9.75 14.39
C SER A 156 1.18 9.58 12.96
N TYR A 157 0.18 8.71 12.78
CA TYR A 157 -0.36 8.37 11.47
C TYR A 157 -1.80 8.84 11.33
N GLU A 158 -2.10 9.42 10.18
CA GLU A 158 -3.44 9.86 9.80
C GLU A 158 -3.77 9.32 8.41
N GLU A 159 -5.03 9.04 8.17
CA GLU A 159 -5.52 8.79 6.81
C GLU A 159 -6.13 10.07 6.27
N LYS A 160 -5.72 10.46 5.06
CA LYS A 160 -6.33 11.60 4.35
C LYS A 160 -6.78 11.18 2.98
N GLU A 161 -7.95 11.66 2.60
CA GLU A 161 -8.42 11.56 1.22
C GLU A 161 -7.45 12.29 0.30
N PHE A 162 -7.21 11.73 -0.88
CA PHE A 162 -6.40 12.36 -1.91
C PHE A 162 -7.08 12.32 -3.27
N THR A 163 -6.63 13.20 -4.15
CA THR A 163 -6.92 13.16 -5.57
C THR A 163 -5.61 13.32 -6.33
N PHE A 164 -5.38 12.45 -7.31
CA PHE A 164 -4.25 12.53 -8.22
C PHE A 164 -4.75 12.74 -9.65
N THR A 165 -4.36 13.83 -10.27
CA THR A 165 -4.76 14.19 -11.64
C THR A 165 -3.59 14.84 -12.37
N ALA A 166 -3.23 14.33 -13.55
CA ALA A 166 -2.22 14.94 -14.43
C ALA A 166 -0.91 15.34 -13.71
N GLY A 167 -0.38 14.46 -12.86
CA GLY A 167 0.85 14.73 -12.10
C GLY A 167 0.67 15.71 -10.94
N LYS A 168 -0.55 15.95 -10.47
CA LYS A 168 -0.81 16.75 -9.26
C LYS A 168 -1.49 15.89 -8.22
N LEU A 169 -0.89 15.82 -7.04
CA LEU A 169 -1.46 15.18 -5.86
C LEU A 169 -1.99 16.26 -4.91
N VAL A 170 -3.27 16.18 -4.56
CA VAL A 170 -3.90 17.03 -3.55
C VAL A 170 -4.53 16.19 -2.45
N VAL A 171 -4.40 16.60 -1.20
CA VAL A 171 -5.00 15.94 -0.03
C VAL A 171 -6.13 16.78 0.57
N ARG A 172 -7.14 16.13 1.15
CA ARG A 172 -8.20 16.79 1.91
C ARG A 172 -7.74 16.98 3.34
N ASP A 173 -7.77 18.23 3.81
CA ASP A 173 -7.28 18.61 5.14
C ASP A 173 -8.42 19.03 6.09
N GLU A 174 -9.58 18.40 5.96
CA GLU A 174 -10.69 18.65 6.88
C GLU A 174 -10.55 17.77 8.13
N PRO A 175 -10.79 18.30 9.34
CA PRO A 175 -11.05 17.45 10.48
C PRO A 175 -12.36 16.70 10.21
N ASP A 176 -12.36 15.39 10.37
CA ASP A 176 -13.60 14.62 10.38
C ASP A 176 -14.54 15.27 11.42
N LEU A 177 -15.70 15.74 10.94
CA LEU A 177 -16.71 16.36 11.80
C LEU A 177 -17.09 15.36 12.89
N VAL A 178 -16.75 15.70 14.14
CA VAL A 178 -17.17 15.01 15.38
C VAL A 178 -18.68 15.15 15.57
#